data_AF-A0A7S1C2I0-F1
#
_entry.id   AF-A0A7S1C2I0-F1
#
_cell.length_a   1.000
_cell.length_b   1.000
_cell.length_c   1.000
_cell.angle_alpha   90.00
_cell.angle_beta   90.00
_cell.angle_gamma   90.00
#
_symmetry.space_group_name_H-M   'P 1'
#
loop_
_entity.id
_entity.type
_entity.pdbx_description
1 polymer ?
#
loop_
_entity_poly.entity_id
_entity_poly.type
_entity_poly.pdbx_seq_one_letter_code
_entity_poly.pdbx_strand_id
1 'polypeptide(L)'
;MGKGGNVAALTSESIIFSDISSLGSISRTGRISQDNSKGKAGEAIVAINPGGEEMWARLQSKFGSPGKPFVVLNNAYSTSYDIGNKKGYEEVYYLKRISKGWIYRAYPGKWEAYLEKPDGNTELVESYKNKPLLREVSNMVRELSFKRYAIGNDRWSKGFGERL
;
A
#
# COMPACT_ATOMS: atom_id res chain seq x y z
N MET A 1 30.30 3.05 11.71
CA MET A 1 29.29 3.54 10.76
C MET A 1 29.04 2.45 9.72
N GLY A 2 27.82 1.98 9.55
CA GLY A 2 27.50 0.95 8.54
C GLY A 2 27.62 1.54 7.13
N LYS A 3 28.30 0.84 6.21
CA LYS A 3 28.29 1.22 4.79
C LYS A 3 26.85 1.20 4.30
N GLY A 4 26.33 2.34 3.85
CA GLY A 4 25.01 2.44 3.25
C GLY A 4 24.88 1.41 2.13
N GLY A 5 23.86 0.57 2.19
CA GLY A 5 23.60 -0.38 1.11
C GLY A 5 23.26 0.36 -0.17
N ASN A 6 23.73 -0.13 -1.32
CA ASN A 6 23.31 0.38 -2.62
C ASN A 6 21.78 0.24 -2.73
N VAL A 7 21.08 1.30 -3.12
CA VAL A 7 19.61 1.30 -3.33
C VAL A 7 19.30 1.69 -4.76
N ALA A 8 18.59 0.83 -5.50
CA ALA A 8 18.07 1.17 -6.82
C ALA A 8 16.59 1.58 -6.76
N ALA A 9 16.23 2.65 -7.46
CA ALA A 9 14.84 3.05 -7.70
C ALA A 9 14.45 2.74 -9.15
N LEU A 10 13.51 1.82 -9.36
CA LEU A 10 13.04 1.38 -10.67
C LEU A 10 11.58 1.76 -10.85
N THR A 11 11.19 2.30 -12.01
CA THR A 11 9.80 2.72 -12.26
C THR A 11 9.27 2.23 -13.59
N SER A 12 7.95 2.01 -13.69
CA SER A 12 7.28 1.81 -14.99
C SER A 12 7.02 3.15 -15.70
N GLU A 13 7.03 4.25 -14.96
CA GLU A 13 6.65 5.58 -15.43
C GLU A 13 7.59 6.14 -16.50
N SER A 14 7.02 6.99 -17.36
CA SER A 14 7.74 7.72 -18.41
C SER A 14 8.54 8.91 -17.85
N ILE A 15 9.47 8.64 -16.93
CA ILE A 15 10.38 9.66 -16.38
C ILE A 15 11.49 9.99 -17.38
N ILE A 16 11.84 11.28 -17.45
CA ILE A 16 13.03 11.80 -18.12
C ILE A 16 14.17 11.83 -17.08
N PHE A 17 15.04 10.80 -17.07
CA PHE A 17 16.04 10.66 -16.00
C PHE A 17 17.15 11.74 -16.04
N SER A 18 17.34 12.43 -17.17
CA SER A 18 18.29 13.56 -17.28
C SER A 18 17.89 14.76 -16.42
N ASP A 19 16.61 14.88 -16.06
CA ASP A 19 16.09 16.00 -15.29
C ASP A 19 16.31 15.80 -13.78
N ILE A 20 16.80 14.62 -13.37
CA ILE A 20 17.13 14.30 -11.99
C ILE A 20 18.52 14.87 -11.67
N SER A 21 18.53 16.10 -11.12
CA SER A 21 19.74 16.83 -10.76
C SER A 21 20.59 16.18 -9.65
N SER A 22 19.98 15.33 -8.81
CA SER A 22 20.69 14.56 -7.77
C SER A 22 19.94 13.29 -7.40
N LEU A 23 20.69 12.20 -7.24
CA LEU A 23 20.18 10.92 -6.74
C LEU A 23 20.30 10.76 -5.21
N GLY A 24 20.97 11.70 -4.53
CA GLY A 24 21.26 11.59 -3.10
C GLY A 24 22.00 10.28 -2.78
N SER A 25 21.37 9.42 -1.98
CA SER A 25 21.92 8.12 -1.56
C SER A 25 21.52 6.94 -2.47
N ILE A 26 20.83 7.18 -3.59
CA ILE A 26 20.37 6.15 -4.54
C ILE A 26 21.53 5.77 -5.48
N SER A 27 21.84 4.47 -5.61
CA SER A 27 22.94 3.96 -6.44
C SER A 27 22.62 3.91 -7.94
N ARG A 28 21.33 3.87 -8.30
CA ARG A 28 20.84 4.00 -9.69
C ARG A 28 19.33 4.24 -9.75
N THR A 29 18.91 4.92 -10.82
CA THR A 29 17.51 4.95 -11.29
C THR A 29 17.37 4.22 -12.62
N GLY A 30 16.16 3.78 -12.98
CA GLY A 30 15.90 3.21 -14.30
C GLY A 30 14.44 2.85 -14.58
N ARG A 31 14.12 2.56 -15.84
CA ARG A 31 12.82 2.02 -16.25
C ARG A 31 12.73 0.51 -15.98
N ILE A 32 11.53 0.03 -15.73
CA ILE A 32 11.21 -1.40 -15.59
C ILE A 32 11.08 -2.06 -16.97
N SER A 33 10.58 -1.32 -17.96
CA SER A 33 10.30 -1.78 -19.34
C SER A 33 11.51 -1.76 -20.26
N GLN A 34 12.52 -0.93 -19.97
CA GLN A 34 13.71 -0.73 -20.80
C GLN A 34 14.98 -1.13 -20.04
N ASP A 35 15.85 -1.84 -20.77
CA ASP A 35 17.25 -2.17 -20.49
C ASP A 35 17.68 -3.38 -19.64
N ASN A 36 18.84 -3.87 -20.10
CA ASN A 36 19.54 -5.11 -19.74
C ASN A 36 20.29 -5.06 -18.40
N SER A 37 19.95 -4.12 -17.51
CA SER A 37 20.53 -4.13 -16.16
C SER A 37 20.02 -5.36 -15.39
N LYS A 38 20.87 -6.38 -15.22
CA LYS A 38 20.66 -7.41 -14.20
C LYS A 38 20.71 -6.74 -12.83
N GLY A 39 20.02 -7.30 -11.83
CA GLY A 39 20.16 -6.85 -10.44
C GLY A 39 21.64 -6.80 -10.02
N LYS A 40 22.08 -5.71 -9.39
CA LYS A 40 23.43 -5.65 -8.81
C LYS A 40 23.43 -6.41 -7.49
N ALA A 41 24.41 -7.29 -7.30
CA ALA A 41 24.51 -8.09 -6.09
C ALA A 41 24.64 -7.19 -4.84
N GLY A 42 23.81 -7.47 -3.82
CA GLY A 42 23.81 -6.74 -2.56
C GLY A 42 23.04 -5.41 -2.58
N GLU A 43 22.34 -5.09 -3.66
CA GLU A 43 21.49 -3.90 -3.81
C GLU A 43 20.09 -4.12 -3.20
N ALA A 44 19.54 -3.10 -2.53
CA ALA A 44 18.14 -3.04 -2.16
C ALA A 44 17.34 -2.38 -3.29
N ILE A 45 16.13 -2.85 -3.56
CA ILE A 45 15.32 -2.40 -4.70
C ILE A 45 14.07 -1.69 -4.22
N VAL A 46 13.77 -0.53 -4.80
CA VAL A 46 12.50 0.18 -4.67
C VAL A 46 11.85 0.22 -6.05
N ALA A 47 10.74 -0.50 -6.21
CA ALA A 47 9.97 -0.58 -7.44
C ALA A 47 8.73 0.34 -7.34
N ILE A 48 8.69 1.40 -8.14
CA ILE A 48 7.69 2.47 -8.12
C ILE A 48 6.67 2.25 -9.24
N ASN A 49 5.39 2.21 -8.88
CA ASN A 49 4.27 1.81 -9.73
C ASN A 49 4.60 0.59 -10.65
N PRO A 50 5.05 -0.56 -10.11
CA PRO A 50 5.51 -1.68 -10.93
C PRO A 50 4.38 -2.52 -11.53
N GLY A 51 3.16 -1.98 -11.68
CA GLY A 51 1.98 -2.75 -12.08
C GLY A 51 1.54 -3.77 -11.03
N GLY A 52 0.71 -4.72 -11.47
CA GLY A 52 0.05 -5.71 -10.62
C GLY A 52 0.97 -6.72 -9.94
N GLU A 53 0.40 -7.48 -9.02
CA GLU A 53 1.11 -8.47 -8.19
C GLU A 53 1.92 -9.51 -8.99
N GLU A 54 1.51 -9.82 -10.22
CA GLU A 54 2.19 -10.70 -11.15
C GLU A 54 3.55 -10.16 -11.62
N MET A 55 3.69 -8.84 -11.74
CA MET A 55 4.96 -8.19 -12.07
C MET A 55 5.94 -8.28 -10.90
N TRP A 56 5.45 -8.19 -9.66
CA TRP A 56 6.29 -8.06 -8.47
C TRP A 56 7.26 -9.24 -8.29
N ALA A 57 6.77 -10.47 -8.41
CA ALA A 57 7.58 -11.67 -8.29
C ALA A 57 8.64 -11.77 -9.41
N ARG A 58 8.28 -11.37 -10.64
CA ARG A 58 9.21 -11.29 -11.77
C ARG A 58 10.32 -10.25 -11.53
N LEU A 59 9.98 -9.11 -10.95
CA LEU A 59 10.95 -8.05 -10.62
C LEU A 59 11.84 -8.44 -9.44
N GLN A 60 11.29 -9.08 -8.41
CA GLN A 60 12.05 -9.62 -7.28
C GLN A 60 13.05 -10.68 -7.75
N SER A 61 12.64 -11.57 -8.67
CA SER A 61 13.53 -12.56 -9.29
C SER A 61 14.60 -11.94 -10.19
N LYS A 62 14.29 -10.89 -10.97
CA LYS A 62 15.25 -10.23 -11.88
C LYS A 62 16.25 -9.29 -11.18
N PHE A 63 15.80 -8.61 -10.12
CA PHE A 63 16.54 -7.49 -9.52
C PHE A 63 16.87 -7.67 -8.03
N GLY A 64 16.13 -8.50 -7.30
CA GLY A 64 16.32 -8.71 -5.87
C GLY A 64 17.66 -9.37 -5.55
N SER A 65 18.20 -9.06 -4.36
CA SER A 65 19.39 -9.71 -3.81
C SER A 65 19.03 -10.45 -2.52
N PRO A 66 19.58 -11.65 -2.25
CA PRO A 66 19.38 -12.34 -0.98
C PRO A 66 19.74 -11.47 0.23
N GLY A 67 18.86 -11.44 1.24
CA GLY A 67 19.04 -10.62 2.44
C GLY A 67 18.96 -9.10 2.22
N LYS A 68 18.47 -8.63 1.06
CA LYS A 68 18.27 -7.20 0.79
C LYS A 68 16.78 -6.88 0.62
N PRO A 69 16.30 -5.72 1.11
CA PRO A 69 14.92 -5.29 0.92
C PRO A 69 14.54 -5.20 -0.56
N PHE A 70 13.34 -5.66 -0.88
CA PHE A 70 12.65 -5.40 -2.13
C PHE A 70 11.31 -4.74 -1.77
N VAL A 71 11.17 -3.46 -2.10
CA VAL A 71 10.04 -2.61 -1.72
C VAL A 71 9.23 -2.27 -2.96
N VAL A 72 7.91 -2.36 -2.87
CA VAL A 72 6.97 -1.90 -3.90
C VAL A 72 6.25 -0.65 -3.39
N LEU A 73 6.24 0.42 -4.19
CA LEU A 73 5.56 1.69 -3.90
C LEU A 73 4.53 1.99 -4.98
N ASN A 74 3.45 2.69 -4.59
CA ASN A 74 2.44 3.25 -5.49
C ASN A 74 1.83 2.26 -6.49
N ASN A 75 1.63 0.98 -6.11
CA ASN A 75 0.84 0.08 -6.94
C ASN A 75 -0.65 0.43 -6.83
N ALA A 76 -1.23 0.95 -7.91
CA ALA A 76 -2.67 1.19 -8.02
C ALA A 76 -3.50 -0.11 -8.15
N TYR A 77 -2.88 -1.22 -8.55
CA TYR A 77 -3.55 -2.46 -8.92
C TYR A 77 -3.54 -3.50 -7.79
N SER A 78 -4.46 -3.35 -6.83
CA SER A 78 -4.80 -4.45 -5.92
C SER A 78 -5.60 -5.50 -6.68
N THR A 79 -4.98 -6.64 -7.03
CA THR A 79 -5.67 -7.82 -7.59
C THR A 79 -6.51 -8.56 -6.53
N SER A 80 -6.42 -8.11 -5.28
CA SER A 80 -7.07 -8.66 -4.10
C SER A 80 -8.25 -7.79 -3.67
N TYR A 81 -9.42 -8.40 -3.51
CA TYR A 81 -10.57 -7.77 -2.85
C TYR A 81 -10.39 -7.65 -1.33
N ASP A 82 -9.51 -8.44 -0.70
CA ASP A 82 -9.28 -8.51 0.76
C ASP A 82 -8.34 -7.40 1.26
N ILE A 83 -7.87 -7.47 2.50
CA ILE A 83 -6.83 -6.59 3.03
C ILE A 83 -5.46 -7.04 2.50
N GLY A 84 -4.77 -6.12 1.84
CA GLY A 84 -3.42 -6.34 1.35
C GLY A 84 -3.31 -7.30 0.16
N ASN A 85 -2.06 -7.75 -0.05
CA ASN A 85 -1.65 -8.56 -1.19
C ASN A 85 -1.71 -10.07 -0.91
N LYS A 86 -1.79 -10.89 -1.97
CA LYS A 86 -1.77 -12.36 -1.89
C LYS A 86 -0.38 -12.98 -2.12
N LYS A 87 0.67 -12.17 -2.24
CA LYS A 87 2.05 -12.62 -2.55
C LYS A 87 2.98 -12.70 -1.33
N GLY A 88 2.46 -12.47 -0.13
CA GLY A 88 3.25 -12.52 1.11
C GLY A 88 4.22 -11.36 1.29
N TYR A 89 4.02 -10.25 0.57
CA TYR A 89 4.75 -9.01 0.82
C TYR A 89 4.20 -8.36 2.10
N GLU A 90 5.06 -7.72 2.90
CA GLU A 90 4.63 -7.01 4.11
C GLU A 90 4.03 -5.65 3.74
N GLU A 91 2.80 -5.37 4.17
CA GLU A 91 2.18 -4.05 3.97
C GLU A 91 2.78 -3.01 4.94
N VAL A 92 3.77 -2.27 4.44
CA VAL A 92 4.48 -1.20 5.18
C VAL A 92 3.62 0.04 5.38
N TYR A 93 2.87 0.47 4.36
CA TYR A 93 1.87 1.52 4.46
C TYR A 93 0.61 1.05 3.76
N TYR A 94 -0.52 1.10 4.46
CA TYR A 94 -1.80 0.63 3.96
C TYR A 94 -2.92 1.58 4.35
N LEU A 95 -3.78 1.90 3.40
CA LEU A 95 -5.03 2.60 3.63
C LEU A 95 -6.08 2.05 2.65
N LYS A 96 -7.19 1.55 3.18
CA LYS A 96 -8.30 1.06 2.36
C LYS A 96 -9.64 1.48 2.95
N ARG A 97 -10.52 1.97 2.06
CA ARG A 97 -11.92 2.27 2.38
C ARG A 97 -12.69 0.98 2.65
N ILE A 98 -13.52 1.00 3.69
CA ILE A 98 -14.52 -0.03 4.00
C ILE A 98 -15.91 0.62 4.13
N SER A 99 -16.98 -0.19 4.23
CA SER A 99 -18.37 0.29 4.04
C SER A 99 -18.79 1.50 4.88
N LYS A 100 -18.22 1.67 6.09
CA LYS A 100 -18.52 2.77 7.01
C LYS A 100 -17.26 3.33 7.69
N GLY A 101 -16.11 3.26 7.02
CA GLY A 101 -14.85 3.67 7.63
C GLY A 101 -13.62 3.28 6.83
N TRP A 102 -12.52 3.07 7.53
CA TRP A 102 -11.20 2.80 6.95
C TRP A 102 -10.48 1.69 7.71
N ILE A 103 -9.60 0.97 7.01
CA ILE A 103 -8.52 0.23 7.65
C ILE A 103 -7.19 0.85 7.23
N TYR A 104 -6.33 1.06 8.22
CA TYR A 104 -5.05 1.73 8.10
C TYR A 104 -3.93 0.91 8.74
N ARG A 105 -2.70 1.11 8.26
CA ARG A 105 -1.47 0.68 8.92
C ARG A 105 -0.27 1.50 8.44
N ALA A 106 0.59 1.89 9.36
CA ALA A 106 1.97 2.27 9.09
C ALA A 106 2.91 1.39 9.92
N TYR A 107 3.65 0.49 9.26
CA TYR A 107 4.62 -0.42 9.86
C TYR A 107 5.75 0.38 10.56
N PRO A 108 6.24 -0.06 11.74
CA PRO A 108 5.95 -1.32 12.45
C PRO A 108 4.67 -1.29 13.32
N GLY A 109 3.82 -0.27 13.16
CA GLY A 109 2.54 -0.13 13.84
C GLY A 109 1.53 -1.25 13.55
N LYS A 110 0.48 -1.25 14.37
CA LYS A 110 -0.65 -2.17 14.30
C LYS A 110 -1.51 -1.90 13.07
N TRP A 111 -2.38 -2.86 12.76
CA TRP A 111 -3.52 -2.63 11.89
C TRP A 111 -4.61 -1.93 12.68
N GLU A 112 -5.17 -0.86 12.15
CA GLU A 112 -6.10 0.01 12.84
C GLU A 112 -7.39 0.14 12.04
N ALA A 113 -8.53 -0.10 12.70
CA ALA A 113 -9.85 0.08 12.12
C ALA A 113 -10.44 1.40 12.61
N TYR A 114 -10.85 2.23 11.65
CA TYR A 114 -11.46 3.53 11.91
C TYR A 114 -12.92 3.53 11.46
N LEU A 115 -13.80 4.02 12.33
CA LEU A 115 -15.18 4.36 12.00
C LEU A 115 -15.23 5.76 11.41
N GLU A 116 -15.97 5.95 10.32
CA GLU A 116 -16.29 7.28 9.80
C GLU A 116 -17.59 7.78 10.43
N LYS A 117 -17.52 8.96 11.05
CA LYS A 117 -18.63 9.60 11.74
C LYS A 117 -19.43 10.49 10.77
N PRO A 118 -20.70 10.83 11.09
CA PRO A 118 -21.52 11.70 10.23
C PRO A 118 -20.96 13.11 9.99
N ASP A 119 -20.05 13.60 10.87
CA ASP A 119 -19.36 14.88 10.73
C ASP A 119 -18.13 14.83 9.80
N GLY A 120 -17.88 13.70 9.14
CA GLY A 120 -16.74 13.50 8.23
C GLY A 120 -15.42 13.17 8.94
N ASN A 121 -15.37 13.25 10.26
CA ASN A 121 -14.19 12.85 11.05
C ASN A 121 -14.13 11.32 11.22
N THR A 122 -12.94 10.80 11.51
CA THR A 122 -12.72 9.38 11.84
C THR A 122 -12.48 9.16 13.33
N GLU A 123 -12.79 7.96 13.81
CA GLU A 123 -12.57 7.50 15.19
C GLU A 123 -11.87 6.13 15.14
N LEU A 124 -10.77 5.95 15.86
CA LEU A 124 -10.14 4.63 16.03
C LEU A 124 -11.06 3.75 16.89
N VAL A 125 -11.46 2.58 16.38
CA VAL A 125 -12.40 1.69 17.08
C VAL A 125 -11.80 0.34 17.45
N GLU A 126 -10.76 -0.13 16.76
CA GLU A 126 -10.05 -1.38 17.10
C GLU A 126 -8.61 -1.38 16.57
N SER A 127 -7.71 -2.13 17.21
CA SER A 127 -6.29 -2.23 16.85
C SER A 127 -5.76 -3.67 16.90
N TYR A 128 -5.56 -4.26 15.72
CA TYR A 128 -5.11 -5.64 15.55
C TYR A 128 -3.58 -5.74 15.46
N LYS A 129 -2.99 -6.65 16.22
CA LYS A 129 -1.54 -6.97 16.15
C LYS A 129 -1.16 -7.59 14.81
N ASN A 130 -2.02 -8.45 14.28
CA ASN A 130 -1.85 -9.18 13.02
C ASN A 130 -2.82 -8.63 11.97
N LYS A 131 -2.59 -8.91 10.68
CA LYS A 131 -3.50 -8.53 9.60
C LYS A 131 -4.89 -9.20 9.80
N PRO A 132 -5.98 -8.44 10.01
CA PRO A 132 -7.32 -8.99 10.16
C PRO A 132 -7.94 -9.33 8.79
N LEU A 133 -9.08 -10.04 8.76
CA LEU A 133 -9.82 -10.30 7.53
C LEU A 133 -10.74 -9.13 7.18
N LEU A 134 -10.85 -8.77 5.89
CA LEU A 134 -11.65 -7.60 5.48
C LEU A 134 -13.10 -7.68 5.94
N ARG A 135 -13.70 -8.87 5.87
CA ARG A 135 -15.08 -9.13 6.25
C ARG A 135 -15.32 -8.83 7.73
N GLU A 136 -14.40 -9.22 8.60
CA GLU A 136 -14.54 -9.07 10.06
C GLU A 136 -14.49 -7.59 10.46
N VAL A 137 -13.48 -6.87 9.96
CA VAL A 137 -13.34 -5.42 10.19
C VAL A 137 -14.53 -4.66 9.60
N SER A 138 -14.93 -4.99 8.37
CA SER A 138 -16.05 -4.32 7.69
C SER A 138 -17.37 -4.53 8.42
N ASN A 139 -17.63 -5.74 8.94
CA ASN A 139 -18.83 -6.03 9.71
C ASN A 139 -18.83 -5.30 11.05
N MET A 140 -17.73 -5.40 11.82
CA MET A 140 -17.61 -4.73 13.12
C MET A 140 -17.81 -3.20 13.01
N VAL A 141 -17.12 -2.55 12.06
CA VAL A 141 -17.26 -1.10 11.85
C VAL A 141 -18.67 -0.73 11.39
N ARG A 142 -19.31 -1.57 10.55
CA ARG A 142 -20.68 -1.37 10.07
C ARG A 142 -21.73 -1.55 11.18
N GLU A 143 -21.58 -2.54 12.04
CA GLU A 143 -22.47 -2.78 13.18
C GLU A 143 -22.35 -1.66 14.21
N LEU A 144 -21.13 -1.21 14.52
CA LEU A 144 -20.89 -0.07 15.39
C LEU A 144 -21.46 1.23 14.81
N SER A 145 -21.28 1.44 13.50
CA SER A 145 -21.87 2.53 12.72
C SER A 145 -23.40 2.56 12.84
N PHE A 146 -24.07 1.42 12.62
CA PHE A 146 -25.53 1.34 12.80
C PHE A 146 -25.95 1.55 14.26
N LYS A 147 -25.29 0.91 15.23
CA LYS A 147 -25.65 1.01 16.65
C LYS A 147 -25.63 2.45 17.17
N ARG A 148 -24.65 3.25 16.73
CA ARG A 148 -24.47 4.63 17.21
C ARG A 148 -25.33 5.68 16.49
N TYR A 149 -25.72 5.42 15.25
CA TYR A 149 -26.20 6.45 14.32
C TYR A 149 -27.40 5.99 13.47
N ALA A 150 -28.21 5.05 13.99
CA ALA A 150 -29.19 4.23 13.26
C ALA A 150 -30.22 4.95 12.38
N ILE A 151 -30.62 6.19 12.72
CA ILE A 151 -31.87 6.80 12.22
C ILE A 151 -31.69 7.85 11.11
N GLY A 152 -30.46 8.29 10.84
CA GLY A 152 -30.16 9.01 9.61
C GLY A 152 -28.97 8.39 8.94
N ASN A 153 -29.13 7.26 8.20
CA ASN A 153 -28.04 6.52 7.51
C ASN A 153 -28.25 6.10 6.02
N ASP A 154 -29.19 6.68 5.25
CA ASP A 154 -29.34 6.33 3.79
C ASP A 154 -28.30 6.99 2.87
N ARG A 155 -27.42 7.80 3.46
CA ARG A 155 -26.01 8.01 3.17
C ARG A 155 -25.25 7.93 4.50
N TRP A 156 -25.82 8.26 5.68
CA TRP A 156 -26.46 9.44 6.34
C TRP A 156 -27.83 10.12 6.03
N SER A 157 -28.48 9.87 4.90
CA SER A 157 -29.86 10.26 4.52
C SER A 157 -29.94 11.62 3.80
N LYS A 158 -30.66 11.73 2.67
CA LYS A 158 -31.29 10.69 1.82
C LYS A 158 -31.20 11.09 0.35
N GLY A 159 -31.40 10.14 -0.56
CA GLY A 159 -31.49 10.42 -2.01
C GLY A 159 -30.16 10.62 -2.75
N PHE A 160 -29.05 10.95 -2.06
CA PHE A 160 -27.76 11.22 -2.71
C PHE A 160 -26.81 10.02 -2.69
N GLY A 161 -27.16 9.00 -3.47
CA GLY A 161 -26.27 7.92 -3.89
C GLY A 161 -25.26 8.36 -4.96
N GLU A 162 -24.59 9.50 -4.76
CA GLU A 162 -23.52 9.94 -5.67
C GLU A 162 -22.28 9.08 -5.45
N ARG A 163 -22.01 8.29 -6.49
CA ARG A 163 -20.80 7.47 -6.67
C ARG A 163 -19.56 8.34 -6.47
N LEU A 164 -18.65 7.85 -5.63
CA LEU A 164 -17.21 8.09 -5.70
C LEU A 164 -16.58 6.76 -6.12
#